data_AF-A0A560JRP1-F1
#
_entry.id   AF-A0A560JRP1-F1
#
_cell.length_a   1.000
_cell.length_b   1.000
_cell.length_c   1.000
_cell.angle_alpha   90.00
_cell.angle_beta   90.00
_cell.angle_gamma   90.00
#
_symmetry.space_group_name_H-M   'P 1'
#
loop_
_entity.id
_entity.type
_entity.pdbx_description
1 polymer ?
#
loop_
_entity_poly.entity_id
_entity_poly.type
_entity_poly.pdbx_seq_one_letter_code
_entity_poly.pdbx_strand_id
1 'polypeptide(L)'
;MTLIAAAGNAKCTVIAADTRISWNGALRDDQTVKVSHYKFFDGELIGAFTGLAYWNDFNSKRWWLGRLKDVAQPWVSTREALSFLTEELTPEFARNAALQDLPFAQKRLSIIFGGLIDGLPFSALISNFEDDNGEFDDVRPKFVLTKAEAVNATGAWFGIFGARNYVSNDDKQELFRLADIQAPTAAIKGKCHSIVLKASNDPRTRATVGPNILTATLEGGVVLSWHSNEKEGDKIVGVDPFSSLAPMLIHDPVIIGTRIARPRSKRRGKGGKHSP
;
A
#
# COMPACT_ATOMS: atom_id res chain seq x y z
N MET A 1 -10.64 7.03 13.77
CA MET A 1 -10.78 7.44 12.37
C MET A 1 -9.37 7.61 11.87
N THR A 2 -8.94 6.81 10.92
CA THR A 2 -7.56 6.84 10.43
C THR A 2 -7.34 8.04 9.52
N LEU A 3 -6.15 8.64 9.57
CA LEU A 3 -5.68 9.57 8.55
C LEU A 3 -4.53 8.94 7.78
N ILE A 4 -4.63 8.98 6.45
CA ILE A 4 -3.55 8.55 5.54
C ILE A 4 -3.15 9.75 4.68
N ALA A 5 -1.86 10.07 4.67
CA ALA A 5 -1.25 11.01 3.74
C ALA A 5 -0.31 10.25 2.82
N ALA A 6 -0.55 10.34 1.51
CA ALA A 6 0.21 9.63 0.51
C ALA A 6 0.61 10.55 -0.64
N ALA A 7 1.81 10.32 -1.19
CA ALA A 7 2.27 11.00 -2.38
C ALA A 7 3.38 10.20 -3.06
N GLY A 8 3.51 10.41 -4.36
CA GLY A 8 4.60 9.81 -5.13
C GLY A 8 4.93 10.62 -6.36
N ASN A 9 6.13 10.35 -6.88
CA ASN A 9 6.67 10.88 -8.12
C ASN A 9 7.47 9.78 -8.82
N ALA A 10 8.13 10.10 -9.94
CA ALA A 10 8.93 9.14 -10.72
C ALA A 10 10.03 8.42 -9.93
N LYS A 11 10.44 8.93 -8.77
CA LYS A 11 11.53 8.39 -7.96
C LYS A 11 11.04 7.60 -6.75
N CYS A 12 9.90 7.99 -6.17
CA CYS A 12 9.44 7.40 -4.93
C CYS A 12 7.93 7.40 -4.76
N THR A 13 7.45 6.50 -3.89
CA THR A 13 6.12 6.56 -3.29
C THR A 13 6.24 6.56 -1.78
N VAL A 14 5.43 7.37 -1.11
CA VAL A 14 5.35 7.46 0.34
C VAL A 14 3.90 7.34 0.78
N ILE A 15 3.63 6.49 1.78
CA ILE A 15 2.36 6.44 2.50
C ILE A 15 2.63 6.56 4.00
N ALA A 16 2.10 7.59 4.64
CA ALA A 16 2.10 7.75 6.08
C ALA A 16 0.69 7.55 6.63
N ALA A 17 0.55 6.74 7.67
CA ALA A 17 -0.72 6.48 8.33
C ALA A 17 -0.53 6.48 9.85
N ASP A 18 -1.52 6.98 10.58
CA ASP A 18 -1.55 6.78 12.03
C ASP A 18 -1.82 5.30 12.36
N THR A 19 -1.43 4.84 13.54
CA THR A 19 -1.59 3.43 13.95
C THR A 19 -2.76 3.20 14.91
N ARG A 20 -3.53 4.26 15.23
CA ARG A 20 -4.62 4.21 16.21
C ARG A 20 -5.89 3.58 15.66
N ILE A 21 -6.53 2.77 16.48
CA ILE A 21 -7.89 2.30 16.29
C ILE A 21 -8.72 2.81 17.45
N SER A 22 -9.81 3.47 17.10
CA SER A 22 -10.76 4.05 18.04
C SER A 22 -12.17 3.58 17.71
N TRP A 23 -13.00 3.34 18.73
CA TRP A 23 -14.42 3.04 18.57
C TRP A 23 -15.25 3.98 19.45
N ASN A 24 -16.23 4.68 18.86
CA ASN A 24 -17.06 5.65 19.57
C ASN A 24 -16.25 6.65 20.42
N GLY A 25 -15.13 7.13 19.90
CA GLY A 25 -14.23 8.08 20.57
C GLY A 25 -13.31 7.45 21.63
N ALA A 26 -13.47 6.17 21.96
CA ALA A 26 -12.57 5.47 22.88
C ALA A 26 -11.42 4.79 22.13
N LEU A 27 -10.21 4.85 22.70
CA LEU A 27 -9.04 4.12 22.21
C LEU A 27 -9.27 2.60 22.36
N ARG A 28 -8.90 1.83 21.33
CA ARG A 28 -8.91 0.36 21.36
C ARG A 28 -7.51 -0.23 21.21
N ASP A 29 -6.74 0.30 20.27
CA ASP A 29 -5.35 -0.06 20.01
C ASP A 29 -4.64 1.19 19.48
N ASP A 30 -3.37 1.41 19.84
CA ASP A 30 -2.57 2.55 19.37
C ASP A 30 -1.38 2.12 18.49
N GLN A 31 -1.26 0.82 18.18
CA GLN A 31 -0.11 0.22 17.49
C GLN A 31 -0.51 -0.66 16.30
N THR A 32 -1.73 -0.53 15.77
CA THR A 32 -2.13 -1.33 14.60
C THR A 32 -1.40 -0.86 13.33
N VAL A 33 -0.69 -1.79 12.68
CA VAL A 33 -0.07 -1.61 11.38
C VAL A 33 -1.12 -1.60 10.27
N LYS A 34 -1.40 -0.43 9.68
CA LYS A 34 -2.37 -0.23 8.60
C LYS A 34 -1.78 -0.23 7.19
N VAL A 35 -0.45 -0.34 7.09
CA VAL A 35 0.28 -0.29 5.82
C VAL A 35 0.82 -1.68 5.46
N SER A 36 0.96 -1.99 4.19
CA SER A 36 1.44 -3.27 3.66
C SER A 36 2.14 -3.08 2.31
N HIS A 37 2.99 -4.01 1.91
CA HIS A 37 3.75 -3.98 0.66
C HIS A 37 3.47 -5.23 -0.16
N TYR A 38 3.45 -5.05 -1.48
CA TYR A 38 3.17 -6.07 -2.47
C TYR A 38 4.11 -5.93 -3.66
N LYS A 39 4.48 -7.07 -4.20
CA LYS A 39 5.24 -7.17 -5.44
C LYS A 39 4.42 -7.97 -6.46
N PHE A 40 4.26 -7.37 -7.62
CA PHE A 40 3.65 -7.95 -8.81
C PHE A 40 4.75 -8.19 -9.86
N PHE A 41 4.40 -8.82 -10.97
CA PHE A 41 5.38 -9.03 -12.04
C PHE A 41 5.76 -7.72 -12.75
N ASP A 42 4.83 -6.76 -12.81
CA ASP A 42 4.96 -5.47 -13.48
C ASP A 42 5.27 -4.33 -12.51
N GLY A 43 5.36 -4.57 -11.20
CA GLY A 43 5.58 -3.46 -10.26
C GLY A 43 5.58 -3.81 -8.78
N GLU A 44 5.69 -2.76 -7.96
CA GLU A 44 5.60 -2.84 -6.51
C GLU A 44 4.63 -1.79 -5.98
N LEU A 45 3.76 -2.21 -5.05
CA LEU A 45 2.76 -1.36 -4.43
C LEU A 45 2.90 -1.35 -2.91
N ILE A 46 2.66 -0.19 -2.32
CA ILE A 46 2.36 -0.02 -0.92
C ILE A 46 0.84 0.21 -0.81
N GLY A 47 0.19 -0.56 0.05
CA GLY A 47 -1.24 -0.43 0.35
C GLY A 47 -1.48 0.04 1.78
N ALA A 48 -2.50 0.87 2.00
CA ALA A 48 -2.99 1.24 3.32
C ALA A 48 -4.52 1.30 3.36
N PHE A 49 -5.14 1.25 4.54
CA PHE A 49 -6.62 1.30 4.65
C PHE A 49 -7.13 2.23 5.76
N THR A 50 -8.33 2.77 5.53
CA THR A 50 -9.09 3.61 6.47
C THR A 50 -10.57 3.22 6.51
N GLY A 51 -11.27 3.62 7.56
CA GLY A 51 -12.66 3.24 7.85
C GLY A 51 -12.75 2.10 8.86
N LEU A 52 -13.57 1.11 8.56
CA LEU A 52 -13.79 -0.10 9.34
C LEU A 52 -12.48 -0.87 9.44
N ALA A 53 -12.00 -1.12 10.66
CA ALA A 53 -10.80 -1.93 10.91
C ALA A 53 -11.14 -3.31 11.46
N TYR A 54 -12.02 -3.35 12.45
CA TYR A 54 -12.47 -4.55 13.14
C TYR A 54 -13.97 -4.48 13.45
N TRP A 55 -14.64 -5.63 13.36
CA TRP A 55 -16.00 -5.81 13.87
C TRP A 55 -16.30 -7.29 14.05
N ASN A 56 -16.62 -7.72 15.28
CA ASN A 56 -16.69 -9.15 15.61
C ASN A 56 -15.42 -9.88 15.10
N ASP A 57 -15.56 -10.94 14.31
CA ASP A 57 -14.44 -11.68 13.71
C ASP A 57 -13.89 -11.05 12.41
N PHE A 58 -14.51 -9.96 11.92
CA PHE A 58 -14.03 -9.25 10.74
C PHE A 58 -12.77 -8.43 11.07
N ASN A 59 -11.73 -8.61 10.27
CA ASN A 59 -10.51 -7.81 10.27
C ASN A 59 -10.22 -7.35 8.84
N SER A 60 -10.35 -6.05 8.58
CA SER A 60 -10.22 -5.50 7.22
C SER A 60 -8.88 -5.86 6.60
N LYS A 61 -7.78 -5.63 7.32
CA LYS A 61 -6.42 -5.91 6.84
C LYS A 61 -6.30 -7.33 6.36
N ARG A 62 -6.60 -8.31 7.23
CA ARG A 62 -6.50 -9.73 6.90
C ARG A 62 -7.42 -10.11 5.75
N TRP A 63 -8.64 -9.57 5.75
CA TRP A 63 -9.66 -9.91 4.76
C TRP A 63 -9.27 -9.48 3.34
N TRP A 64 -8.98 -8.20 3.11
CA TRP A 64 -8.64 -7.74 1.75
C TRP A 64 -7.29 -8.26 1.29
N LEU A 65 -6.33 -8.46 2.21
CA LEU A 65 -5.04 -9.09 1.93
C LEU A 65 -5.18 -10.51 1.42
N GLY A 66 -6.03 -11.31 2.07
CA GLY A 66 -6.31 -12.68 1.63
C GLY A 66 -6.83 -12.68 0.20
N ARG A 67 -7.73 -11.75 -0.13
CA ARG A 67 -8.28 -11.64 -1.49
C ARG A 67 -7.29 -11.13 -2.51
N LEU A 68 -6.47 -10.16 -2.14
CA LEU A 68 -5.41 -9.71 -3.04
C LEU A 68 -4.46 -10.86 -3.39
N LYS A 69 -4.09 -11.69 -2.40
CA LYS A 69 -3.27 -12.88 -2.63
C LYS A 69 -3.93 -13.89 -3.57
N ASP A 70 -5.24 -14.08 -3.47
CA ASP A 70 -5.97 -15.01 -4.32
C ASP A 70 -6.00 -14.54 -5.80
N VAL A 71 -6.12 -13.23 -6.04
CA VAL A 71 -6.21 -12.67 -7.40
C VAL A 71 -4.86 -12.28 -8.03
N ALA A 72 -3.83 -12.04 -7.21
CA ALA A 72 -2.48 -11.64 -7.65
C ALA A 72 -1.65 -12.84 -8.17
N GLN A 73 -2.11 -13.47 -9.25
CA GLN A 73 -1.39 -14.56 -9.91
C GLN A 73 -0.13 -14.03 -10.63
N PRO A 74 0.92 -14.85 -10.82
CA PRO A 74 2.20 -14.39 -11.40
C PRO A 74 2.14 -13.75 -12.78
N TRP A 75 1.08 -14.01 -13.55
CA TRP A 75 0.85 -13.49 -14.90
C TRP A 75 -0.23 -12.40 -14.97
N VAL A 76 -0.85 -12.05 -13.84
CA VAL A 76 -1.91 -11.04 -13.76
C VAL A 76 -1.28 -9.70 -13.44
N SER A 77 -1.54 -8.70 -14.29
CA SER A 77 -0.94 -7.37 -14.10
C SER A 77 -1.46 -6.74 -12.82
N THR A 78 -0.72 -5.76 -12.29
CA THR A 78 -1.16 -5.04 -11.09
C THR A 78 -2.55 -4.44 -11.28
N ARG A 79 -2.84 -3.88 -12.46
CA ARG A 79 -4.17 -3.29 -12.76
C ARG A 79 -5.28 -4.34 -12.81
N GLU A 80 -5.03 -5.47 -13.47
CA GLU A 80 -6.00 -6.57 -13.52
C GLU A 80 -6.25 -7.15 -12.13
N ALA A 81 -5.20 -7.34 -11.32
CA ALA A 81 -5.32 -7.82 -9.94
C ALA A 81 -6.19 -6.88 -9.09
N LEU A 82 -6.00 -5.56 -9.19
CA LEU A 82 -6.84 -4.59 -8.47
C LEU A 82 -8.28 -4.55 -8.98
N SER A 83 -8.50 -4.77 -10.29
CA SER A 83 -9.83 -4.91 -10.86
C SER A 83 -10.56 -6.13 -10.31
N PHE A 84 -9.93 -7.31 -10.38
CA PHE A 84 -10.48 -8.54 -9.82
C PHE A 84 -10.71 -8.45 -8.31
N LEU A 85 -9.76 -7.84 -7.58
CA LEU A 85 -9.96 -7.56 -6.15
C LEU A 85 -11.24 -6.75 -5.93
N THR A 86 -11.47 -5.68 -6.70
CA THR A 86 -12.66 -4.84 -6.54
C THR A 86 -13.96 -5.59 -6.81
N GLU A 87 -13.97 -6.45 -7.82
CA GLU A 87 -15.09 -7.31 -8.18
C GLU A 87 -15.43 -8.31 -7.07
N GLU A 88 -14.41 -8.92 -6.44
CA GLU A 88 -14.58 -9.89 -5.35
C GLU A 88 -14.95 -9.23 -4.01
N LEU A 89 -14.39 -8.06 -3.68
CA LEU A 89 -14.64 -7.41 -2.39
C LEU A 89 -16.11 -7.05 -2.18
N THR A 90 -16.82 -6.63 -3.23
CA THR A 90 -18.23 -6.21 -3.13
C THR A 90 -19.17 -7.33 -2.63
N PRO A 91 -19.32 -8.46 -3.34
CA PRO A 91 -20.23 -9.53 -2.91
C PRO A 91 -19.76 -10.21 -1.62
N GLU A 92 -18.47 -10.22 -1.33
CA GLU A 92 -17.97 -10.79 -0.08
C GLU A 92 -18.24 -9.92 1.14
N PHE A 93 -17.99 -8.62 1.04
CA PHE A 93 -18.24 -7.69 2.13
C PHE A 93 -19.74 -7.63 2.48
N ALA A 94 -20.61 -7.70 1.46
CA ALA A 94 -22.05 -7.76 1.64
C ALA A 94 -22.51 -9.06 2.33
N ARG A 95 -21.89 -10.21 1.99
CA ARG A 95 -22.26 -11.54 2.52
C ARG A 95 -21.51 -11.94 3.79
N ASN A 96 -20.55 -11.12 4.26
CA ASN A 96 -19.76 -11.46 5.43
C ASN A 96 -20.66 -11.56 6.67
N ALA A 97 -20.71 -12.75 7.29
CA ALA A 97 -21.58 -13.04 8.42
C ALA A 97 -21.30 -12.12 9.62
N ALA A 98 -20.02 -11.81 9.88
CA ALA A 98 -19.61 -10.96 10.98
C ALA A 98 -20.12 -9.51 10.84
N LEU A 99 -20.44 -9.07 9.62
CA LEU A 99 -20.88 -7.70 9.32
C LEU A 99 -22.40 -7.56 9.20
N GLN A 100 -23.20 -8.62 9.37
CA GLN A 100 -24.64 -8.55 9.12
C GLN A 100 -25.38 -7.65 10.11
N ASP A 101 -24.90 -7.56 11.35
CA ASP A 101 -25.43 -6.72 12.43
C ASP A 101 -24.90 -5.28 12.41
N LEU A 102 -23.81 -5.02 11.67
CA LEU A 102 -23.23 -3.68 11.56
C LEU A 102 -24.14 -2.78 10.72
N PRO A 103 -24.54 -1.59 11.21
CA PRO A 103 -25.32 -0.65 10.42
C PRO A 103 -24.62 -0.28 9.11
N PHE A 104 -25.38 -0.20 8.02
CA PHE A 104 -24.83 0.04 6.68
C PHE A 104 -23.94 1.30 6.62
N ALA A 105 -24.35 2.39 7.29
CA ALA A 105 -23.58 3.63 7.36
C ALA A 105 -22.19 3.50 8.02
N GLN A 106 -21.96 2.43 8.79
CA GLN A 106 -20.68 2.14 9.45
C GLN A 106 -19.79 1.18 8.64
N LYS A 107 -20.33 0.59 7.56
CA LYS A 107 -19.61 -0.31 6.66
C LYS A 107 -18.72 0.46 5.67
N ARG A 108 -17.94 1.42 6.17
CA ARG A 108 -17.03 2.28 5.37
C ARG A 108 -15.67 1.63 5.27
N LEU A 109 -15.16 1.36 4.07
CA LEU A 109 -13.78 0.91 3.87
C LEU A 109 -13.19 1.51 2.60
N SER A 110 -11.97 2.02 2.73
CA SER A 110 -11.14 2.51 1.63
C SER A 110 -9.76 1.89 1.73
N ILE A 111 -9.26 1.39 0.61
CA ILE A 111 -7.93 0.81 0.46
C ILE A 111 -7.20 1.64 -0.59
N ILE A 112 -6.07 2.20 -0.19
CA ILE A 112 -5.26 3.10 -1.01
C ILE A 112 -4.00 2.37 -1.40
N PHE A 113 -3.67 2.42 -2.68
CA PHE A 113 -2.44 1.90 -3.22
C PHE A 113 -1.62 3.04 -3.82
N GLY A 114 -0.31 2.95 -3.62
CA GLY A 114 0.67 3.79 -4.28
C GLY A 114 1.87 2.95 -4.62
N GLY A 115 2.54 3.22 -5.73
CA GLY A 115 3.74 2.48 -6.08
C GLY A 115 4.32 2.83 -7.42
N LEU A 116 5.04 1.87 -7.99
CA LEU A 116 5.68 1.96 -9.29
C LEU A 116 5.30 0.72 -10.12
N ILE A 117 4.71 0.93 -11.30
CA ILE A 117 4.42 -0.11 -12.30
C ILE A 117 5.23 0.23 -13.55
N ASP A 118 6.04 -0.71 -14.04
CA ASP A 118 6.97 -0.53 -15.15
C ASP A 118 7.88 0.70 -14.98
N GLY A 119 8.23 1.00 -13.73
CA GLY A 119 9.02 2.19 -13.36
C GLY A 119 8.23 3.51 -13.37
N LEU A 120 6.94 3.48 -13.66
CA LEU A 120 6.06 4.64 -13.68
C LEU A 120 5.27 4.76 -12.37
N PRO A 121 5.09 5.99 -11.85
CA PRO A 121 4.27 6.24 -10.67
C PRO A 121 2.84 5.77 -10.87
N PHE A 122 2.34 5.06 -9.87
CA PHE A 122 1.01 4.50 -9.86
C PHE A 122 0.32 4.85 -8.55
N SER A 123 -0.97 5.14 -8.63
CA SER A 123 -1.85 5.22 -7.47
C SER A 123 -3.12 4.44 -7.78
N ALA A 124 -3.84 3.98 -6.78
CA ALA A 124 -5.19 3.47 -6.96
C ALA A 124 -5.96 3.60 -5.65
N LEU A 125 -7.27 3.69 -5.75
CA LEU A 125 -8.18 3.70 -4.61
C LEU A 125 -9.28 2.68 -4.86
N ILE A 126 -9.45 1.72 -3.93
CA ILE A 126 -10.61 0.85 -3.88
C ILE A 126 -11.44 1.30 -2.69
N SER A 127 -12.62 1.86 -2.93
CA SER A 127 -13.44 2.40 -1.85
C SER A 127 -14.92 2.20 -2.08
N ASN A 128 -15.66 1.98 -1.00
CA ASN A 128 -17.12 2.05 -1.03
C ASN A 128 -17.67 3.37 -0.47
N PHE A 129 -16.83 4.32 -0.04
CA PHE A 129 -17.31 5.57 0.55
C PHE A 129 -16.50 6.81 0.21
N GLU A 130 -15.32 6.71 -0.40
CA GLU A 130 -14.51 7.84 -0.86
C GLU A 130 -14.38 7.78 -2.39
N ASP A 131 -14.06 8.91 -3.00
CA ASP A 131 -13.56 9.01 -4.37
C ASP A 131 -12.24 9.77 -4.43
N ASP A 132 -11.88 10.19 -5.65
CA ASP A 132 -10.64 10.86 -5.98
C ASP A 132 -10.51 12.25 -5.35
N ASN A 133 -11.63 12.92 -5.12
CA ASN A 133 -11.75 14.20 -4.41
C ASN A 133 -12.01 13.96 -2.91
N GLY A 134 -12.25 12.71 -2.52
CA GLY A 134 -12.80 12.24 -1.26
C GLY A 134 -14.28 12.61 -1.05
N GLU A 135 -14.97 13.16 -2.05
CA GLU A 135 -16.25 13.88 -1.93
C GLU A 135 -17.44 13.04 -1.47
N PHE A 136 -17.38 11.71 -1.57
CA PHE A 136 -18.42 10.87 -0.99
C PHE A 136 -18.24 10.78 0.53
N ASP A 137 -19.29 11.09 1.29
CA ASP A 137 -19.39 10.74 2.71
C ASP A 137 -20.35 9.57 2.95
N ASP A 138 -21.22 9.29 1.98
CA ASP A 138 -22.21 8.22 2.05
C ASP A 138 -21.65 6.87 1.61
N VAL A 139 -22.04 5.82 2.35
CA VAL A 139 -21.63 4.43 2.07
C VAL A 139 -22.37 3.92 0.84
N ARG A 140 -21.63 3.32 -0.09
CA ARG A 140 -22.14 2.65 -1.29
C ARG A 140 -22.22 1.14 -1.06
N PRO A 141 -23.16 0.45 -1.73
CA PRO A 141 -23.27 -1.01 -1.63
C PRO A 141 -22.13 -1.75 -2.34
N LYS A 142 -21.32 -1.04 -3.14
CA LYS A 142 -20.22 -1.61 -3.92
C LYS A 142 -18.92 -0.83 -3.72
N PHE A 143 -17.81 -1.55 -3.80
CA PHE A 143 -16.50 -0.95 -3.97
C PHE A 143 -16.33 -0.46 -5.40
N VAL A 144 -15.60 0.63 -5.56
CA VAL A 144 -15.24 1.21 -6.85
C VAL A 144 -13.73 1.38 -6.86
N LEU A 145 -13.10 0.96 -7.95
CA LEU A 145 -11.71 1.23 -8.25
C LEU A 145 -11.62 2.57 -8.99
N THR A 146 -10.88 3.50 -8.41
CA THR A 146 -10.54 4.79 -9.03
C THR A 146 -9.02 4.99 -9.07
N LYS A 147 -8.55 5.96 -9.84
CA LYS A 147 -7.13 6.30 -10.02
C LYS A 147 -6.21 5.21 -10.57
N ALA A 148 -6.70 4.06 -11.03
CA ALA A 148 -5.90 2.90 -11.47
C ALA A 148 -5.13 3.11 -12.79
N GLU A 149 -4.38 4.19 -12.86
CA GLU A 149 -3.63 4.63 -14.02
C GLU A 149 -2.23 5.09 -13.61
N ALA A 150 -1.26 4.85 -14.49
CA ALA A 150 0.04 5.48 -14.41
C ALA A 150 -0.17 6.99 -14.55
N VAL A 151 0.42 7.75 -13.64
CA VAL A 151 0.19 9.19 -13.55
C VAL A 151 0.86 9.88 -14.75
N ASN A 152 0.23 10.93 -15.27
CA ASN A 152 0.57 11.70 -16.48
C ASN A 152 2.03 12.26 -16.51
N ALA A 153 2.38 13.06 -17.52
CA ALA A 153 3.75 13.42 -17.94
C ALA A 153 4.77 13.88 -16.86
N THR A 154 4.35 14.34 -15.67
CA THR A 154 5.25 14.65 -14.54
C THR A 154 5.47 13.48 -13.58
N GLY A 155 4.56 12.49 -13.60
CA GLY A 155 4.55 11.30 -12.75
C GLY A 155 4.09 11.57 -11.30
N ALA A 156 3.58 12.76 -10.98
CA ALA A 156 3.31 13.16 -9.60
C ALA A 156 1.87 12.92 -9.14
N TRP A 157 1.68 12.26 -8.00
CA TRP A 157 0.37 12.08 -7.38
C TRP A 157 0.40 12.34 -5.88
N PHE A 158 -0.78 12.62 -5.32
CA PHE A 158 -0.99 12.69 -3.88
C PHE A 158 -2.42 12.30 -3.50
N GLY A 159 -2.63 12.00 -2.23
CA GLY A 159 -3.96 11.76 -1.67
C GLY A 159 -3.97 11.87 -0.15
N ILE A 160 -5.08 12.38 0.37
CA ILE A 160 -5.40 12.46 1.80
C ILE A 160 -6.70 11.70 2.02
N PHE A 161 -6.68 10.67 2.87
CA PHE A 161 -7.81 9.74 3.01
C PHE A 161 -8.23 9.58 4.47
N GLY A 162 -9.51 9.30 4.70
CA GLY A 162 -10.10 9.15 6.03
C GLY A 162 -10.36 10.48 6.70
N ALA A 163 -9.60 10.83 7.74
CA ALA A 163 -9.79 12.04 8.54
C ALA A 163 -9.36 13.35 7.81
N ARG A 164 -9.63 13.46 6.50
CA ARG A 164 -9.16 14.52 5.60
C ARG A 164 -9.65 15.92 5.94
N ASN A 165 -10.80 16.03 6.62
CA ASN A 165 -11.39 17.30 7.03
C ASN A 165 -10.55 18.04 8.09
N TYR A 166 -9.55 17.35 8.67
CA TYR A 166 -8.59 17.93 9.62
C TYR A 166 -7.28 18.37 8.96
N VAL A 167 -7.18 18.27 7.63
CA VAL A 167 -5.98 18.67 6.87
C VAL A 167 -6.25 19.97 6.13
N SER A 168 -5.36 20.96 6.33
CA SER A 168 -5.44 22.27 5.69
C SER A 168 -5.23 22.16 4.16
N ASN A 169 -5.79 23.11 3.41
CA ASN A 169 -5.54 23.18 1.97
C ASN A 169 -4.07 23.50 1.65
N ASP A 170 -3.41 24.33 2.47
CA ASP A 170 -1.98 24.63 2.33
C ASP A 170 -1.12 23.38 2.47
N ASP A 171 -1.47 22.49 3.42
CA ASP A 171 -0.76 21.22 3.58
C ASP A 171 -0.95 20.30 2.37
N LYS A 172 -2.16 20.26 1.79
CA LYS A 172 -2.46 19.49 0.56
C LYS A 172 -1.69 20.05 -0.63
N GLN A 173 -1.72 21.37 -0.84
CA GLN A 173 -1.04 22.05 -1.94
C GLN A 173 0.48 21.86 -1.84
N GLU A 174 1.05 21.98 -0.65
CA GLU A 174 2.49 21.79 -0.46
C GLU A 174 2.90 20.33 -0.69
N LEU A 175 2.09 19.35 -0.27
CA LEU A 175 2.37 17.93 -0.56
C LEU A 175 2.34 17.67 -2.08
N PHE A 176 1.34 18.19 -2.77
CA PHE A 176 1.26 18.10 -4.23
C PHE A 176 2.45 18.76 -4.89
N ARG A 177 2.82 19.98 -4.48
CA ARG A 177 3.97 20.72 -5.01
C ARG A 177 5.25 19.91 -4.87
N LEU A 178 5.51 19.31 -3.70
CA LEU A 178 6.70 18.47 -3.48
C LEU A 178 6.75 17.25 -4.41
N ALA A 179 5.61 16.60 -4.66
CA ALA A 179 5.53 15.50 -5.62
C ALA A 179 5.81 16.00 -7.05
N ASP A 180 5.18 17.11 -7.45
CA ASP A 180 5.26 17.70 -8.79
C ASP A 180 6.67 18.16 -9.16
N ILE A 181 7.39 18.82 -8.23
CA ILE A 181 8.79 19.22 -8.45
C ILE A 181 9.78 18.06 -8.29
N GLN A 182 9.30 16.82 -8.16
CA GLN A 182 10.10 15.62 -7.91
C GLN A 182 11.09 15.77 -6.75
N ALA A 183 10.62 16.35 -5.64
CA ALA A 183 11.41 16.56 -4.44
C ALA A 183 11.99 15.23 -3.92
N PRO A 184 13.12 15.26 -3.19
CA PRO A 184 13.70 14.06 -2.58
C PRO A 184 12.69 13.35 -1.66
N THR A 185 12.78 12.02 -1.59
CA THR A 185 11.91 11.17 -0.77
C THR A 185 11.79 11.65 0.67
N ALA A 186 12.89 12.12 1.27
CA ALA A 186 12.89 12.66 2.63
C ALA A 186 11.96 13.87 2.81
N ALA A 187 11.83 14.74 1.81
CA ALA A 187 10.94 15.90 1.87
C ALA A 187 9.46 15.47 1.79
N ILE A 188 9.14 14.54 0.89
CA ILE A 188 7.78 13.99 0.75
C ILE A 188 7.38 13.23 2.01
N LYS A 189 8.27 12.35 2.50
CA LYS A 189 8.12 11.64 3.78
C LYS A 189 7.90 12.59 4.95
N GLY A 190 8.76 13.61 5.09
CA GLY A 190 8.63 14.62 6.15
C GLY A 190 7.30 15.35 6.09
N LYS A 191 6.81 15.69 4.90
CA LYS A 191 5.51 16.35 4.72
C LYS A 191 4.33 15.42 5.05
N CYS A 192 4.31 14.19 4.54
CA CYS A 192 3.27 13.21 4.86
C CYS A 192 3.19 12.97 6.38
N HIS A 193 4.34 12.76 7.03
CA HIS A 193 4.42 12.61 8.48
C HIS A 193 3.89 13.85 9.22
N SER A 194 4.33 15.05 8.82
CA SER A 194 3.88 16.30 9.43
C SER A 194 2.36 16.48 9.33
N ILE A 195 1.74 16.11 8.21
CA ILE A 195 0.28 16.18 8.03
C ILE A 195 -0.43 15.29 9.05
N VAL A 196 0.00 14.03 9.18
CA VAL A 196 -0.64 13.08 10.11
C VAL A 196 -0.45 13.54 11.55
N LEU A 197 0.76 14.00 11.91
CA LEU A 197 1.07 14.49 13.26
C LEU A 197 0.31 15.77 13.62
N LYS A 198 0.15 16.70 12.68
CA LYS A 198 -0.66 17.90 12.90
C LYS A 198 -2.12 17.52 13.19
N ALA A 199 -2.68 16.60 12.40
CA ALA A 199 -4.05 16.14 12.60
C ALA A 199 -4.21 15.38 13.93
N SER A 200 -3.26 14.55 14.35
CA SER A 200 -3.33 13.85 15.64
C SER A 200 -3.39 14.80 16.84
N ASN A 201 -2.81 16.00 16.69
CA ASN A 201 -2.83 17.05 17.71
C ASN A 201 -4.05 17.99 17.60
N ASP A 202 -4.90 17.83 16.58
CA ASP A 202 -6.09 18.66 16.39
C ASP A 202 -7.23 18.20 17.32
N PRO A 203 -7.72 19.05 18.24
CA PRO A 203 -8.81 18.70 19.16
C PRO A 203 -10.10 18.24 18.46
N ARG A 204 -10.33 18.71 17.23
CA ARG A 204 -11.53 18.37 16.44
C ARG A 204 -11.55 16.90 16.02
N THR A 205 -10.41 16.22 16.01
CA THR A 205 -10.33 14.76 15.75
C THR A 205 -10.88 13.94 16.91
N ARG A 206 -11.05 14.53 18.11
CA ARG A 206 -11.47 13.84 19.33
C ARG A 206 -10.60 12.61 19.62
N ALA A 207 -9.29 12.74 19.43
CA ALA A 207 -8.29 11.69 19.63
C ALA A 207 -8.48 10.44 18.76
N THR A 208 -9.24 10.54 17.66
CA THR A 208 -9.50 9.39 16.78
C THR A 208 -8.37 9.12 15.77
N VAL A 209 -7.45 10.09 15.58
CA VAL A 209 -6.18 9.96 14.84
C VAL A 209 -5.05 9.86 15.87
N GLY A 210 -4.19 8.84 15.75
CA GLY A 210 -3.10 8.60 16.68
C GLY A 210 -1.83 9.42 16.42
N PRO A 211 -1.01 9.68 17.46
CA PRO A 211 0.29 10.34 17.31
C PRO A 211 1.41 9.41 16.83
N ASN A 212 1.20 8.09 16.90
CA ASN A 212 2.12 7.09 16.37
C ASN A 212 1.88 6.94 14.87
N ILE A 213 2.94 7.08 14.08
CA ILE A 213 2.88 7.16 12.62
C ILE A 213 3.77 6.09 12.02
N LEU A 214 3.17 5.25 11.18
CA LEU A 214 3.91 4.34 10.34
C LEU A 214 4.02 4.94 8.94
N THR A 215 5.25 5.04 8.45
CA THR A 215 5.53 5.45 7.07
C THR A 215 6.10 4.28 6.29
N ALA A 216 5.53 4.02 5.12
CA ALA A 216 6.12 3.15 4.12
C ALA A 216 6.62 3.97 2.94
N THR A 217 7.76 3.58 2.40
CA THR A 217 8.43 4.28 1.31
C THR A 217 8.90 3.26 0.28
N LEU A 218 8.66 3.53 -0.99
CA LEU A 218 9.16 2.76 -2.12
C LEU A 218 10.13 3.66 -2.90
N GLU A 219 11.43 3.35 -2.86
CA GLU A 219 12.52 4.04 -3.58
C GLU A 219 13.61 3.02 -3.91
N GLY A 220 13.57 2.40 -5.10
CA GLY A 220 14.48 1.29 -5.47
C GLY A 220 14.29 0.01 -4.63
N GLY A 221 13.24 -0.05 -3.82
CA GLY A 221 12.88 -1.10 -2.87
C GLY A 221 11.96 -0.52 -1.77
N VAL A 222 11.38 -1.36 -0.92
CA VAL A 222 10.51 -0.88 0.17
C VAL A 222 11.25 -0.72 1.49
N VAL A 223 11.07 0.45 2.10
CA VAL A 223 11.53 0.81 3.43
C VAL A 223 10.32 1.14 4.30
N LEU A 224 10.20 0.45 5.43
CA LEU A 224 9.23 0.79 6.47
C LEU A 224 9.94 1.57 7.58
N SER A 225 9.29 2.63 8.05
CA SER A 225 9.77 3.47 9.14
C SER A 225 8.66 3.68 10.15
N TRP A 226 8.93 3.31 11.40
CA TRP A 226 8.02 3.52 12.51
C TRP A 226 8.45 4.76 13.30
N HIS A 227 7.51 5.66 13.54
CA HIS A 227 7.72 6.87 14.33
C HIS A 227 6.73 6.87 15.49
N SER A 228 7.23 6.64 16.71
CA SER A 228 6.45 6.70 17.94
C SER A 228 6.66 8.02 18.67
N ASN A 229 5.61 8.54 19.30
CA ASN A 229 5.69 9.76 20.12
C ASN A 229 6.12 9.47 21.58
N GLU A 230 6.35 8.21 21.93
CA GLU A 230 6.98 7.81 23.19
C GLU A 230 8.45 8.26 23.17
N LYS A 231 8.95 8.82 24.27
CA LYS A 231 10.27 9.48 24.43
C LYS A 231 11.50 8.58 24.23
N GLU A 232 11.44 7.49 23.47
CA GLU A 232 12.60 6.69 23.10
C GLU A 232 12.88 6.83 21.60
N GLY A 233 14.13 7.17 21.28
CA GLY A 233 14.58 7.58 19.95
C GLY A 233 14.20 6.66 18.80
N ASP A 234 14.25 7.19 17.58
CA ASP A 234 13.99 6.51 16.31
C ASP A 234 14.51 5.06 16.34
N LYS A 235 13.66 4.11 16.76
CA LYS A 235 13.91 2.71 16.50
C LYS A 235 13.57 2.56 15.03
N ILE A 236 14.60 2.48 14.19
CA ILE A 236 14.47 1.80 12.90
C ILE A 236 14.13 0.37 13.28
N VAL A 237 12.84 0.10 13.46
CA VAL A 237 12.39 -1.25 13.63
C VAL A 237 12.49 -1.84 12.24
N GLY A 238 13.66 -2.44 11.96
CA GLY A 238 13.76 -3.54 11.01
C GLY A 238 12.96 -4.72 11.57
N VAL A 239 11.68 -4.53 11.88
CA VAL A 239 10.74 -5.64 11.80
C VAL A 239 10.71 -5.88 10.32
N ASP A 240 11.31 -6.99 9.90
CA ASP A 240 10.73 -7.71 8.81
C ASP A 240 9.26 -7.97 9.21
N PRO A 241 8.26 -7.20 8.74
CA PRO A 241 6.87 -7.46 9.10
C PRO A 241 6.41 -8.79 8.50
N PHE A 242 7.25 -9.42 7.66
CA PHE A 242 7.09 -10.74 7.12
C PHE A 242 7.62 -11.84 8.06
N SER A 243 8.15 -11.54 9.26
CA SER A 243 8.60 -12.60 10.19
C SER A 243 7.45 -13.38 10.85
N SER A 244 6.21 -12.89 10.80
CA SER A 244 5.00 -13.70 11.06
C SER A 244 4.38 -14.30 9.79
N LEU A 245 5.06 -14.11 8.65
CA LEU A 245 4.80 -14.70 7.33
C LEU A 245 6.10 -15.33 6.76
N ALA A 246 6.84 -16.10 7.54
CA ALA A 246 7.94 -16.88 6.99
C ALA A 246 7.38 -18.12 6.23
N PRO A 247 7.76 -18.41 4.97
CA PRO A 247 8.25 -17.56 3.89
C PRO A 247 7.20 -17.47 2.75
N MET A 248 6.86 -16.27 2.27
CA MET A 248 6.35 -16.09 0.89
C MET A 248 7.35 -15.29 0.06
N LEU A 249 8.63 -15.66 0.19
CA LEU A 249 9.56 -15.56 -0.91
C LEU A 249 9.26 -16.73 -1.85
N ILE A 250 8.67 -16.46 -3.01
CA ILE A 250 8.99 -17.28 -4.19
C ILE A 250 10.41 -16.88 -4.59
N HIS A 251 11.38 -17.40 -3.85
CA HIS A 251 12.66 -17.77 -4.45
C HIS A 251 12.56 -19.24 -4.79
N ASP A 252 11.86 -19.55 -5.87
CA ASP A 252 12.44 -20.47 -6.83
C ASP A 252 13.00 -19.59 -7.95
N PRO A 253 14.31 -19.36 -8.01
CA PRO A 253 14.91 -19.07 -9.29
C PRO A 253 14.76 -20.34 -10.12
N VAL A 254 13.67 -20.45 -10.88
CA VAL A 254 13.75 -21.22 -12.11
C VAL A 254 14.72 -20.44 -13.00
N ILE A 255 15.98 -20.85 -12.92
CA ILE A 255 16.98 -20.59 -13.94
C ILE A 255 16.44 -21.24 -15.21
N ILE A 256 15.64 -20.50 -15.98
CA ILE A 256 15.42 -20.82 -17.39
C ILE A 256 16.76 -20.54 -18.06
N GLY A 257 17.42 -21.63 -18.45
CA GLY A 257 18.79 -21.66 -18.91
C GLY A 257 19.10 -20.55 -19.91
N THR A 258 20.00 -19.66 -19.50
CA THR A 258 20.90 -19.02 -20.45
C THR A 258 21.66 -20.16 -21.15
N ARG A 259 21.42 -20.32 -22.46
CA ARG A 259 22.36 -21.01 -23.35
C ARG A 259 23.67 -20.24 -23.29
N ILE A 260 24.54 -20.60 -22.35
CA ILE A 260 25.96 -20.28 -22.45
C ILE A 260 26.48 -21.11 -23.62
N ALA A 261 26.74 -20.45 -24.75
CA ALA A 261 27.50 -21.01 -25.83
C ALA A 261 28.84 -21.49 -25.28
N ARG A 262 29.04 -22.81 -25.19
CA ARG A 262 30.35 -23.38 -24.86
C ARG A 262 31.31 -23.03 -26.00
N PRO A 263 32.54 -22.60 -25.71
CA PRO A 263 33.58 -22.50 -26.72
C PRO A 263 33.83 -23.89 -27.30
N ARG A 264 33.81 -24.01 -28.63
CA ARG A 264 34.26 -25.22 -29.33
C ARG A 264 35.73 -25.46 -28.96
N SER A 265 35.98 -26.46 -28.11
CA SER A 265 37.33 -26.95 -27.87
C SER A 265 37.86 -27.62 -29.13
N LYS A 266 39.09 -27.26 -29.50
CA LYS A 266 39.86 -27.82 -30.61
C LYS A 266 40.04 -29.33 -30.41
N ARG A 267 39.43 -30.16 -31.27
CA ARG A 267 39.86 -31.56 -31.45
C ARG A 267 41.17 -31.57 -32.25
N ARG A 268 42.29 -31.75 -31.53
CA ARG A 268 43.53 -32.34 -32.07
C ARG A 268 43.40 -33.87 -32.03
N GLY A 269 43.91 -34.52 -33.08
CA GLY A 269 43.55 -35.88 -33.49
C GLY A 269 44.41 -37.04 -32.97
N LYS A 270 44.61 -38.00 -33.90
CA LYS A 270 45.17 -39.37 -33.82
C LYS A 270 44.09 -40.41 -33.48
N GLY A 271 43.95 -41.56 -34.16
CA GLY A 271 44.75 -42.24 -35.17
C GLY A 271 44.65 -43.76 -34.90
N GLY A 272 44.48 -44.59 -35.94
CA GLY A 272 44.51 -46.07 -35.90
C GLY A 272 43.38 -46.68 -36.74
N LYS A 273 43.59 -47.10 -38.00
CA LYS A 273 44.15 -48.40 -38.46
C LYS A 273 43.54 -49.62 -37.75
N HIS A 274 42.67 -50.35 -38.43
CA HIS A 274 43.01 -51.63 -39.10
C HIS A 274 41.77 -52.25 -39.78
N SER A 275 41.91 -52.56 -41.08
CA SER A 275 41.12 -53.58 -41.80
C SER A 275 41.61 -54.98 -41.41
N PRO A 276 40.79 -56.03 -41.61
CA PRO A 276 40.77 -56.73 -42.90
C PRO A 276 39.49 -56.53 -43.70
#